data_AF-A0A4R5EVY9-F1
#
_entry.id   AF-A0A4R5EVY9-F1
#
_cell.length_a   1.000
_cell.length_b   1.000
_cell.length_c   1.000
_cell.angle_alpha   90.00
_cell.angle_beta   90.00
_cell.angle_gamma   90.00
#
_symmetry.space_group_name_H-M   'P 1'
#
loop_
_entity.id
_entity.type
_entity.pdbx_description
1 polymer ?
#
loop_
_entity_poly.entity_id
_entity_poly.type
_entity_poly.pdbx_seq_one_letter_code
_entity_poly.pdbx_strand_id
1 'polypeptide(L)'
;MAISLALPCVKSSKTLSQKPETDQVRRLSPIAVSCRPALIWGFAACVVLASTVAASAQETDLGGLIRDLSTAMSGTEPGSDTGASLSGRLIQLFALMTVLSIAPGLLVVTTSFTRFVIVFSMLRSALGLNQTPPNMVLNAMALFMTFFVMQPVFDDAWQGGLRPLMQNAITEEQAMMNIAEPFRAFMFVNTRDKDIALFQDIAGEAEPDVVAEQATDVSWRVIVPAFMISELRRAFTIGFLLYLPFIAIDLIVASVLMSAGMMMLPPVIVSLPFKVIFFVLIDGWYMLAGSLMQSYTAVAGGG
;
A
#
# COMPACT_ATOMS: atom_id res chain seq x y z
N MET A 1 47.06 -59.61 -6.88
CA MET A 1 46.97 -58.15 -6.84
C MET A 1 46.31 -57.79 -5.50
N ALA A 2 47.18 -57.63 -4.49
CA ALA A 2 47.10 -56.87 -3.24
C ALA A 2 45.75 -56.63 -2.53
N ILE A 3 45.57 -56.70 -1.20
CA ILE A 3 46.29 -57.24 -0.01
C ILE A 3 45.44 -56.82 1.23
N SER A 4 45.42 -57.67 2.27
CA SER A 4 45.19 -57.41 3.72
C SER A 4 43.90 -56.75 4.24
N LEU A 5 43.12 -57.38 5.13
CA LEU A 5 43.36 -57.83 6.52
C LEU A 5 43.13 -56.75 7.60
N ALA A 6 42.41 -57.21 8.65
CA ALA A 6 42.53 -56.85 10.06
C ALA A 6 41.54 -55.84 10.69
N LEU A 7 40.54 -56.45 11.35
CA LEU A 7 40.15 -56.32 12.76
C LEU A 7 39.47 -55.04 13.34
N PRO A 8 38.70 -55.22 14.43
CA PRO A 8 37.78 -54.24 15.04
C PRO A 8 38.30 -53.67 16.37
N CYS A 9 37.45 -52.87 17.04
CA CYS A 9 37.48 -52.46 18.47
C CYS A 9 37.87 -51.00 18.71
N VAL A 10 36.97 -50.20 19.31
CA VAL A 10 37.12 -49.66 20.68
C VAL A 10 35.74 -49.22 21.19
N LYS A 11 35.43 -49.67 22.40
CA LYS A 11 34.30 -49.29 23.27
C LYS A 11 34.82 -48.33 24.33
N SER A 12 34.15 -47.20 24.59
CA SER A 12 34.23 -46.44 25.85
C SER A 12 33.03 -45.48 25.92
N SER A 13 31.94 -45.77 26.65
CA SER A 13 31.74 -45.75 28.11
C SER A 13 31.61 -44.33 28.72
N LYS A 14 30.42 -44.12 29.33
CA LYS A 14 30.05 -43.17 30.42
C LYS A 14 29.61 -41.76 29.99
N THR A 15 28.28 -41.53 29.91
CA THR A 15 27.37 -41.05 30.98
C THR A 15 27.59 -39.58 31.34
N LEU A 16 26.64 -38.71 30.97
CA LEU A 16 25.79 -37.94 31.90
C LEU A 16 24.99 -36.87 31.14
N SER A 17 23.73 -36.70 31.57
CA SER A 17 22.88 -35.51 31.44
C SER A 17 21.83 -35.44 30.32
N GLN A 18 20.61 -35.76 30.74
CA GLN A 18 19.34 -35.07 30.46
C GLN A 18 18.66 -35.16 29.07
N LYS A 19 17.55 -35.91 29.08
CA LYS A 19 16.33 -35.96 28.25
C LYS A 19 15.58 -34.58 28.18
N PRO A 20 14.53 -34.30 27.35
CA PRO A 20 13.89 -35.01 26.19
C PRO A 20 13.72 -34.15 24.90
N GLU A 21 13.20 -34.82 23.84
CA GLU A 21 12.31 -34.30 22.77
C GLU A 21 12.66 -33.02 22.02
N THR A 22 13.02 -33.15 20.73
CA THR A 22 12.47 -32.39 19.59
C THR A 22 13.30 -32.69 18.34
N ASP A 23 12.83 -33.58 17.45
CA ASP A 23 13.27 -33.54 16.03
C ASP A 23 12.38 -34.42 15.11
N GLN A 24 11.08 -34.16 15.14
CA GLN A 24 10.07 -34.72 14.21
C GLN A 24 9.46 -33.61 13.35
N VAL A 25 10.28 -32.68 12.84
CA VAL A 25 9.83 -31.68 11.84
C VAL A 25 10.91 -31.52 10.76
N ARG A 26 11.12 -32.56 9.95
CA ARG A 26 11.93 -32.43 8.72
C ARG A 26 11.30 -33.14 7.54
N ARG A 27 10.10 -32.68 7.17
CA ARG A 27 9.56 -32.80 5.81
C ARG A 27 8.65 -31.59 5.52
N LEU A 28 9.26 -30.47 5.16
CA LEU A 28 8.60 -29.42 4.40
C LEU A 28 9.38 -29.25 3.09
N SER A 29 8.71 -29.58 2.00
CA SER A 29 9.09 -29.29 0.64
C SER A 29 9.30 -27.78 0.45
N PRO A 30 10.34 -27.33 -0.27
CA PRO A 30 10.43 -25.93 -0.66
C PRO A 30 9.42 -25.68 -1.78
N ILE A 31 8.34 -24.95 -1.48
CA ILE A 31 7.53 -24.29 -2.51
C ILE A 31 8.42 -23.18 -3.08
N ALA A 32 8.97 -23.42 -4.27
CA ALA A 32 9.75 -22.46 -5.01
C ALA A 32 8.84 -21.32 -5.49
N VAL A 33 8.74 -20.25 -4.69
CA VAL A 33 8.20 -18.97 -5.12
C VAL A 33 9.18 -18.36 -6.12
N SER A 34 8.92 -18.58 -7.41
CA SER A 34 9.62 -17.88 -8.50
C SER A 34 9.12 -16.43 -8.54
N CYS A 35 9.61 -15.65 -7.58
CA CYS A 35 9.45 -14.21 -7.55
C CYS A 35 10.31 -13.64 -8.68
N ARG A 36 9.72 -13.02 -9.70
CA ARG A 36 10.47 -12.29 -10.73
C ARG A 36 10.81 -10.90 -10.17
N PRO A 37 12.04 -10.62 -9.71
CA PRO A 37 12.38 -9.34 -9.08
C PRO A 37 12.38 -8.16 -10.05
N ALA A 38 12.24 -8.38 -11.36
CA ALA A 38 12.31 -7.32 -12.36
C ALA A 38 11.09 -6.37 -12.36
N LEU A 39 9.90 -6.84 -11.94
CA LEU A 39 8.69 -6.01 -11.99
C LEU A 39 8.57 -5.07 -10.78
N ILE A 40 8.99 -5.54 -9.61
CA ILE A 40 8.97 -4.79 -8.34
C ILE A 40 9.99 -3.64 -8.37
N TRP A 41 11.16 -3.87 -8.98
CA TRP A 41 12.18 -2.83 -9.16
C TRP A 41 11.79 -1.79 -10.22
N GLY A 42 11.04 -2.17 -11.26
CA GLY A 42 10.54 -1.23 -12.27
C GLY A 42 9.53 -0.22 -11.71
N PHE A 43 8.61 -0.67 -10.84
CA PHE A 43 7.60 0.20 -10.26
C PHE A 43 8.18 1.11 -9.16
N ALA A 44 9.13 0.62 -8.37
CA ALA A 44 9.85 1.43 -7.37
C ALA A 44 10.71 2.53 -8.02
N ALA A 45 11.35 2.26 -9.18
CA ALA A 45 12.16 3.25 -9.89
C ALA A 45 11.30 4.39 -10.50
N CYS A 46 10.10 4.09 -11.00
CA CYS A 46 9.18 5.11 -11.53
C CYS A 46 8.61 6.02 -10.44
N VAL A 47 8.33 5.50 -9.24
CA VAL A 47 7.78 6.30 -8.13
C VAL A 47 8.83 7.25 -7.54
N VAL A 48 10.11 6.85 -7.48
CA VAL A 48 11.20 7.70 -6.97
C VAL A 48 11.55 8.83 -7.95
N LEU A 49 11.48 8.58 -9.26
CA LEU A 49 11.71 9.62 -10.29
C LEU A 49 10.57 10.66 -10.37
N ALA A 50 9.35 10.30 -9.98
CA ALA A 50 8.21 11.23 -9.98
C ALA A 50 8.25 12.22 -8.80
N SER A 51 8.84 11.85 -7.66
CA SER A 51 8.86 12.70 -6.45
C SER A 51 9.82 13.90 -6.49
N THR A 52 10.69 14.03 -7.49
CA THR A 52 11.58 15.20 -7.66
C THR A 52 11.02 16.30 -8.54
N VAL A 53 9.81 16.15 -9.11
CA VAL A 53 9.17 17.16 -9.97
C VAL A 53 7.91 17.70 -9.28
N ALA A 54 8.09 18.33 -8.12
CA ALA A 54 7.03 19.08 -7.46
C ALA A 54 7.58 20.43 -6.96
N ALA A 55 8.12 21.23 -7.89
CA ALA A 55 8.48 22.63 -7.62
C ALA A 55 8.59 23.47 -8.91
N SER A 56 7.58 23.44 -9.78
CA SER A 56 7.27 24.56 -10.68
C SER A 56 5.86 24.43 -11.21
N ALA A 57 4.96 25.27 -10.69
CA ALA A 57 3.70 25.56 -11.37
C ALA A 57 4.02 26.49 -12.55
N GLN A 58 4.16 25.91 -13.74
CA GLN A 58 4.22 26.68 -14.98
C GLN A 58 2.95 26.36 -15.75
N GLU A 59 2.09 27.36 -15.93
CA GLU A 59 1.00 27.31 -16.90
C GLU A 59 1.64 26.93 -18.24
N THR A 60 1.47 25.67 -18.59
CA THR A 60 2.05 25.09 -19.77
C THR A 60 0.98 25.18 -20.84
N ASP A 61 1.12 26.14 -21.77
CA ASP A 61 0.29 26.22 -22.96
C ASP A 61 0.49 24.94 -23.78
N LEU A 62 -0.37 23.95 -23.50
CA LEU A 62 -0.36 22.62 -24.09
C LEU A 62 -0.48 22.70 -25.62
N GLY A 63 -1.20 23.71 -26.13
CA GLY A 63 -1.36 23.95 -27.56
C GLY A 63 -0.06 24.40 -28.23
N GLY A 64 0.73 25.22 -27.55
CA GLY A 64 2.07 25.64 -27.99
C GLY A 64 3.07 24.48 -28.01
N LEU A 65 3.12 23.67 -26.95
CA LEU A 65 4.03 22.52 -26.90
C LEU A 65 3.70 21.42 -27.91
N ILE A 66 2.42 21.15 -28.18
CA ILE A 66 2.02 20.17 -29.20
C ILE A 66 2.45 20.67 -30.58
N ARG A 67 2.31 21.97 -30.86
CA ARG A 67 2.75 22.58 -32.12
C ARG A 67 4.27 22.57 -32.25
N ASP A 68 5.00 22.99 -31.24
CA ASP A 68 6.46 23.03 -31.25
C ASP A 68 7.10 21.64 -31.29
N LEU A 69 6.52 20.65 -30.60
CA LEU A 69 6.98 19.27 -30.68
C LEU A 69 6.67 18.67 -32.06
N SER A 70 5.52 19.01 -32.65
CA SER A 70 5.15 18.55 -34.00
C SER A 70 6.09 19.14 -35.06
N THR A 71 6.48 20.41 -34.95
CA THR A 71 7.40 21.08 -35.89
C THR A 71 8.85 20.64 -35.68
N ALA A 72 9.28 20.42 -34.42
CA ALA A 72 10.60 19.90 -34.10
C ALA A 72 10.78 18.44 -34.57
N MET A 73 9.71 17.63 -34.57
CA MET A 73 9.74 16.25 -35.03
C MET A 73 9.49 16.08 -36.54
N SER A 74 8.81 17.03 -37.20
CA SER A 74 8.35 16.83 -38.59
C SER A 74 9.31 17.34 -39.66
N GLY A 75 10.07 18.42 -39.43
CA GLY A 75 10.96 19.01 -40.45
C GLY A 75 10.33 19.24 -41.85
N THR A 76 9.01 19.16 -42.00
CA THR A 76 8.28 19.19 -43.28
C THR A 76 6.85 19.73 -43.10
N GLU A 77 6.38 20.39 -44.17
CA GLU A 77 5.14 21.17 -44.25
C GLU A 77 3.84 20.37 -44.00
N PRO A 78 2.75 21.04 -43.56
CA PRO A 78 1.50 20.38 -43.21
C PRO A 78 0.72 19.97 -44.48
N GLY A 79 0.42 18.67 -44.64
CA GLY A 79 -0.49 18.21 -45.71
C GLY A 79 -0.26 16.82 -46.31
N SER A 80 0.65 15.97 -45.80
CA SER A 80 0.79 14.58 -46.28
C SER A 80 0.07 13.59 -45.35
N ASP A 81 -0.45 12.49 -45.90
CA ASP A 81 -1.14 11.40 -45.16
C ASP A 81 -0.28 10.81 -44.03
N THR A 82 1.04 10.93 -44.14
CA THR A 82 2.00 10.59 -43.09
C THR A 82 1.84 11.47 -41.86
N GLY A 83 1.54 12.77 -42.02
CA GLY A 83 1.28 13.71 -40.94
C GLY A 83 0.06 13.35 -40.09
N ALA A 84 -1.02 12.85 -40.71
CA ALA A 84 -2.22 12.42 -39.98
C ALA A 84 -1.95 11.17 -39.10
N SER A 85 -1.16 10.21 -39.59
CA SER A 85 -0.77 9.02 -38.81
C SER A 85 0.17 9.36 -37.63
N LEU A 86 1.05 10.36 -37.82
CA LEU A 86 1.96 10.85 -36.78
C LEU A 86 1.23 11.70 -35.74
N SER A 87 0.28 12.54 -36.15
CA SER A 87 -0.59 13.29 -35.24
C SER A 87 -1.43 12.36 -34.37
N GLY A 88 -1.99 11.27 -34.93
CA GLY A 88 -2.72 10.27 -34.15
C GLY A 88 -1.86 9.59 -33.09
N ARG A 89 -0.62 9.22 -33.44
CA ARG A 89 0.32 8.60 -32.50
C ARG A 89 0.82 9.56 -31.42
N LEU A 90 1.02 10.84 -31.76
CA LEU A 90 1.31 11.89 -30.79
C LEU A 90 0.15 12.07 -29.81
N ILE A 91 -1.09 12.15 -30.30
CA ILE A 91 -2.29 12.25 -29.44
C ILE A 91 -2.39 11.04 -28.50
N GLN A 92 -2.15 9.82 -29.00
CA GLN A 92 -2.15 8.61 -28.18
C GLN A 92 -1.04 8.65 -27.10
N LEU A 93 0.16 9.12 -27.45
CA LEU A 93 1.28 9.26 -26.51
C LEU A 93 0.97 10.30 -25.43
N PHE A 94 0.40 11.44 -25.81
CA PHE A 94 -0.04 12.49 -24.89
C PHE A 94 -1.17 11.98 -23.96
N ALA A 95 -2.15 11.24 -24.49
CA ALA A 95 -3.21 10.62 -23.69
C ALA A 95 -2.62 9.63 -22.67
N LEU A 96 -1.67 8.79 -23.09
CA LEU A 96 -1.01 7.82 -22.22
C LEU A 96 -0.19 8.50 -21.11
N MET A 97 0.54 9.58 -21.43
CA MET A 97 1.26 10.38 -20.43
C MET A 97 0.31 11.06 -19.45
N THR A 98 -0.84 11.53 -19.93
CA THR A 98 -1.86 12.15 -19.08
C THR A 98 -2.43 11.14 -18.08
N VAL A 99 -2.79 9.94 -18.54
CA VAL A 99 -3.27 8.86 -17.68
C VAL A 99 -2.20 8.44 -16.66
N LEU A 100 -0.94 8.34 -17.09
CA LEU A 100 0.17 7.96 -16.21
C LEU A 100 0.42 9.01 -15.11
N SER A 101 0.20 10.30 -15.39
CA SER A 101 0.31 11.39 -14.41
C SER A 101 -0.76 11.32 -13.31
N ILE A 102 -1.96 10.84 -13.64
CA ILE A 102 -3.08 10.68 -12.69
C ILE A 102 -2.93 9.40 -11.84
N ALA A 103 -2.16 8.41 -12.33
CA ALA A 103 -2.02 7.10 -11.71
C ALA A 103 -1.63 7.12 -10.21
N PRO A 104 -0.70 7.98 -9.72
CA PRO A 104 -0.37 8.03 -8.30
C PRO A 104 -1.56 8.46 -7.44
N GLY A 105 -2.38 9.41 -7.93
CA GLY A 105 -3.59 9.84 -7.24
C GLY A 105 -4.65 8.75 -7.19
N LEU A 106 -4.82 8.02 -8.29
CA LEU A 106 -5.74 6.88 -8.34
C LEU A 106 -5.32 5.79 -7.36
N LEU A 107 -4.01 5.48 -7.28
CA LEU A 107 -3.47 4.51 -6.31
C LEU A 107 -3.85 4.90 -4.87
N VAL A 108 -3.73 6.17 -4.49
CA VAL A 108 -4.09 6.61 -3.13
C VAL A 108 -5.58 6.37 -2.84
N VAL A 109 -6.45 6.63 -3.81
CA VAL A 109 -7.90 6.62 -3.65
C VAL A 109 -8.50 5.21 -3.71
N THR A 110 -7.98 4.32 -4.55
CA THR A 110 -8.59 3.00 -4.81
C THR A 110 -7.93 1.85 -4.05
N THR A 111 -6.92 2.14 -3.22
CA THR A 111 -6.15 1.10 -2.51
C THR A 111 -6.08 1.35 -1.00
N SER A 112 -5.47 0.39 -0.29
CA SER A 112 -5.23 0.46 1.16
C SER A 112 -4.24 1.54 1.60
N PHE A 113 -3.56 2.22 0.66
CA PHE A 113 -2.50 3.18 0.94
C PHE A 113 -2.92 4.28 1.92
N THR A 114 -4.13 4.82 1.75
CA THR A 114 -4.68 5.89 2.58
C THR A 114 -4.68 5.53 4.07
N ARG A 115 -5.08 4.30 4.44
CA ARG A 115 -5.09 3.87 5.86
C ARG A 115 -3.68 3.83 6.44
N PHE A 116 -2.75 3.22 5.71
CA PHE A 116 -1.37 3.05 6.19
C PHE A 116 -0.67 4.39 6.41
N VAL A 117 -0.72 5.30 5.42
CA VAL A 117 0.00 6.58 5.50
C VAL A 117 -0.53 7.45 6.63
N ILE A 118 -1.85 7.47 6.85
CA ILE A 118 -2.47 8.26 7.92
C ILE A 118 -2.09 7.69 9.28
N VAL A 119 -2.20 6.38 9.48
CA VAL A 119 -1.87 5.77 10.77
C VAL A 119 -0.39 5.96 11.12
N PHE A 120 0.53 5.80 10.16
CA PHE A 120 1.95 6.04 10.41
C PHE A 120 2.26 7.52 10.70
N SER A 121 1.60 8.44 10.00
CA SER A 121 1.75 9.88 10.26
C SER A 121 1.23 10.27 11.65
N MET A 122 0.08 9.71 12.05
CA MET A 122 -0.48 9.90 13.39
C MET A 122 0.43 9.29 14.46
N LEU A 123 0.98 8.09 14.26
CA LEU A 123 1.93 7.49 15.21
C LEU A 123 3.16 8.39 15.43
N ARG A 124 3.78 8.90 14.36
CA ARG A 124 4.93 9.81 14.47
C ARG A 124 4.59 11.04 15.31
N SER A 125 3.40 11.58 15.09
CA SER A 125 2.89 12.75 15.82
C SER A 125 2.58 12.41 17.29
N ALA A 126 2.08 11.21 17.57
CA ALA A 126 1.79 10.73 18.93
C ALA A 126 3.05 10.59 19.80
N LEU A 127 4.15 10.15 19.18
CA LEU A 127 5.47 10.05 19.82
C LEU A 127 6.10 11.42 20.10
N GLY A 128 5.59 12.51 19.49
CA GLY A 128 6.14 13.86 19.64
C GLY A 128 7.46 14.10 18.89
N LEU A 129 7.75 13.27 17.87
CA LEU A 129 9.00 13.35 17.11
C LEU A 129 8.86 14.33 15.94
N ASN A 130 9.67 15.39 15.92
CA ASN A 130 9.51 16.47 14.95
C ASN A 130 9.92 16.09 13.51
N GLN A 131 10.85 15.16 13.30
CA GLN A 131 11.33 14.80 11.95
C GLN A 131 11.78 13.34 11.78
N THR A 132 11.72 12.53 12.84
CA THR A 132 12.16 11.13 12.82
C THR A 132 10.96 10.22 13.11
N PRO A 133 10.68 9.17 12.31
CA PRO A 133 11.27 8.86 11.00
C PRO A 133 10.88 9.88 9.91
N PRO A 134 11.71 10.05 8.85
CA PRO A 134 11.37 10.92 7.73
C PRO A 134 10.08 10.50 7.02
N ASN A 135 9.29 11.46 6.53
CA ASN A 135 8.05 11.17 5.78
C ASN A 135 8.28 10.23 4.58
N MET A 136 9.45 10.32 3.94
CA MET A 136 9.83 9.44 2.84
C MET A 136 9.87 7.96 3.27
N VAL A 137 10.36 7.67 4.49
CA VAL A 137 10.41 6.30 5.03
C VAL A 137 9.00 5.81 5.33
N LEU A 138 8.16 6.64 5.95
CA LEU A 138 6.77 6.28 6.26
C LEU A 138 5.95 6.02 4.99
N ASN A 139 6.12 6.86 3.97
CA ASN A 139 5.47 6.69 2.68
C ASN A 139 5.95 5.42 1.96
N ALA A 140 7.25 5.12 2.01
CA ALA A 140 7.79 3.89 1.44
C ALA A 140 7.25 2.64 2.16
N MET A 141 7.22 2.64 3.50
CA MET A 141 6.62 1.56 4.29
C MET A 141 5.13 1.36 3.94
N ALA A 142 4.36 2.45 3.86
CA ALA A 142 2.96 2.40 3.46
C ALA A 142 2.77 1.81 2.06
N LEU A 143 3.63 2.18 1.11
CA LEU A 143 3.61 1.69 -0.26
C LEU A 143 3.91 0.17 -0.31
N PHE A 144 4.96 -0.29 0.38
CA PHE A 144 5.31 -1.72 0.40
C PHE A 144 4.24 -2.56 1.09
N MET A 145 3.64 -2.09 2.18
CA MET A 145 2.51 -2.78 2.81
C MET A 145 1.28 -2.81 1.92
N THR A 146 1.01 -1.72 1.19
CA THR A 146 -0.06 -1.68 0.19
C THR A 146 0.15 -2.71 -0.89
N PHE A 147 1.35 -2.81 -1.47
CA PHE A 147 1.65 -3.83 -2.48
C PHE A 147 1.48 -5.24 -1.95
N PHE A 148 1.86 -5.49 -0.69
CA PHE A 148 1.68 -6.80 -0.07
C PHE A 148 0.20 -7.15 0.10
N VAL A 149 -0.62 -6.23 0.62
CA VAL A 149 -2.06 -6.46 0.84
C VAL A 149 -2.82 -6.53 -0.48
N MET A 150 -2.42 -5.75 -1.48
CA MET A 150 -3.09 -5.66 -2.79
C MET A 150 -2.60 -6.70 -3.80
N GLN A 151 -1.62 -7.55 -3.47
CA GLN A 151 -1.11 -8.58 -4.37
C GLN A 151 -2.22 -9.43 -5.03
N PRO A 152 -3.24 -9.98 -4.32
CA PRO A 152 -4.30 -10.75 -4.98
C PRO A 152 -5.12 -9.91 -5.98
N VAL A 153 -5.39 -8.63 -5.67
CA VAL A 153 -6.14 -7.74 -6.57
C VAL A 153 -5.37 -7.48 -7.86
N PHE A 154 -4.07 -7.26 -7.76
CA PHE A 154 -3.22 -7.07 -8.94
C PHE A 154 -3.10 -8.35 -9.78
N ASP A 155 -3.03 -9.52 -9.14
CA ASP A 155 -2.97 -10.80 -9.83
C ASP A 155 -4.28 -11.11 -10.57
N ASP A 156 -5.43 -10.85 -9.96
CA ASP A 156 -6.74 -11.03 -10.59
C ASP A 156 -6.91 -10.10 -11.80
N ALA A 157 -6.53 -8.83 -11.66
CA ALA A 157 -6.55 -7.86 -12.78
C ALA A 157 -5.59 -8.28 -13.91
N TRP A 158 -4.41 -8.82 -13.57
CA TRP A 158 -3.45 -9.31 -14.54
C TRP A 158 -3.96 -10.54 -15.29
N GLN A 159 -4.49 -11.53 -14.57
CA GLN A 159 -4.94 -12.80 -15.15
C GLN A 159 -6.26 -12.66 -15.91
N GLY A 160 -7.21 -11.87 -15.40
CA GLY A 160 -8.55 -11.70 -15.97
C GLY A 160 -8.66 -10.66 -17.07
N GLY A 161 -7.76 -9.67 -17.10
CA GLY A 161 -7.83 -8.56 -18.05
C GLY A 161 -6.59 -8.42 -18.92
N LEU A 162 -5.42 -8.21 -18.33
CA LEU A 162 -4.23 -7.84 -19.11
C LEU A 162 -3.66 -9.00 -19.96
N ARG A 163 -3.56 -10.21 -19.37
CA ARG A 163 -3.05 -11.39 -20.08
C ARG A 163 -3.94 -11.81 -21.26
N PRO A 164 -5.28 -11.89 -21.13
CA PRO A 164 -6.15 -12.20 -22.25
C PRO A 164 -6.13 -11.13 -23.35
N LEU A 165 -5.96 -9.84 -22.98
CA LEU A 165 -5.81 -8.75 -23.95
C LEU A 165 -4.54 -8.93 -24.80
N MET A 166 -3.41 -9.23 -24.16
CA MET A 166 -2.15 -9.51 -24.88
C MET A 166 -2.23 -10.75 -25.78
N GLN A 167 -3.14 -11.68 -25.48
CA GLN A 167 -3.41 -12.88 -26.28
C GLN A 167 -4.48 -12.64 -27.35
N ASN A 168 -5.01 -11.42 -27.48
CA ASN A 168 -6.13 -11.07 -28.35
C ASN A 168 -7.38 -11.94 -28.11
N ALA A 169 -7.56 -12.44 -26.89
CA ALA A 169 -8.70 -13.28 -26.50
C ALA A 169 -9.93 -12.44 -26.11
N ILE A 170 -9.73 -11.17 -25.72
CA ILE A 170 -10.78 -10.22 -25.34
C ILE A 170 -10.54 -8.87 -26.02
N THR A 171 -11.60 -8.06 -26.14
CA THR A 171 -11.53 -6.69 -26.64
C THR A 171 -10.91 -5.74 -25.62
N GLU A 172 -10.39 -4.60 -26.06
CA GLU A 172 -9.85 -3.55 -25.18
C GLU A 172 -10.89 -3.06 -24.16
N GLU A 173 -12.14 -2.90 -24.58
CA GLU A 173 -13.25 -2.49 -23.70
C GLU A 173 -13.50 -3.52 -22.59
N GLN A 174 -13.56 -4.80 -22.95
CA GLN A 174 -13.75 -5.88 -21.97
C GLN A 174 -12.56 -6.00 -21.02
N ALA A 175 -11.34 -5.83 -21.53
CA ALA A 175 -10.14 -5.85 -20.72
C ALA A 175 -10.16 -4.76 -19.65
N MET A 176 -10.59 -3.55 -20.01
CA MET A 176 -10.70 -2.44 -19.05
C MET A 176 -11.71 -2.74 -17.93
N MET A 177 -12.85 -3.36 -18.25
CA MET A 177 -13.83 -3.78 -17.23
C MET A 177 -13.26 -4.85 -16.31
N ASN A 178 -12.64 -5.89 -16.88
CA ASN A 178 -12.05 -7.00 -16.12
C ASN A 178 -10.86 -6.56 -15.25
N ILE A 179 -10.09 -5.55 -15.67
CA ILE A 179 -9.01 -4.96 -14.86
C ILE A 179 -9.57 -4.17 -13.68
N ALA A 180 -10.67 -3.45 -13.89
CA ALA A 180 -11.24 -2.58 -12.86
C ALA A 180 -12.01 -3.37 -11.79
N GLU A 181 -12.70 -4.45 -12.17
CA GLU A 181 -13.59 -5.20 -11.29
C GLU A 181 -12.95 -5.70 -9.96
N PRO A 182 -11.73 -6.26 -9.93
CA PRO A 182 -11.07 -6.65 -8.69
C PRO A 182 -10.86 -5.48 -7.71
N PHE A 183 -10.59 -4.27 -8.22
CA PHE A 183 -10.48 -3.08 -7.37
C PHE A 183 -11.83 -2.68 -6.79
N ARG A 184 -12.92 -2.81 -7.55
CA ARG A 184 -14.27 -2.57 -7.04
C ARG A 184 -14.63 -3.55 -5.94
N ALA A 185 -14.36 -4.84 -6.15
CA ALA A 185 -14.59 -5.89 -5.16
C ALA A 185 -13.79 -5.61 -3.87
N PHE A 186 -12.52 -5.24 -3.99
CA PHE A 186 -11.69 -4.85 -2.85
C PHE A 186 -12.29 -3.67 -2.07
N MET A 187 -12.72 -2.61 -2.76
CA MET A 187 -13.33 -1.45 -2.10
C MET A 187 -14.64 -1.83 -1.42
N PHE A 188 -15.52 -2.60 -2.08
CA PHE A 188 -16.79 -3.05 -1.53
C PHE A 188 -16.61 -3.78 -0.20
N VAL A 189 -15.71 -4.76 -0.17
CA VAL A 189 -15.42 -5.58 1.03
C VAL A 189 -14.84 -4.76 2.20
N ASN A 190 -14.11 -3.68 1.90
CA ASN A 190 -13.46 -2.85 2.93
C ASN A 190 -14.27 -1.61 3.34
N THR A 191 -15.31 -1.26 2.57
CA THR A 191 -16.21 -0.15 2.87
C THR A 191 -17.30 -0.58 3.84
N ARG A 192 -17.77 0.33 4.69
CA ARG A 192 -18.91 0.04 5.58
C ARG A 192 -20.21 0.21 4.81
N ASP A 193 -21.17 -0.68 5.04
CA ASP A 193 -22.51 -0.62 4.44
C ASP A 193 -23.18 0.73 4.67
N LYS A 194 -23.02 1.30 5.88
CA LYS A 194 -23.53 2.63 6.21
C LYS A 194 -22.95 3.75 5.35
N ASP A 195 -21.65 3.67 5.04
CA ASP A 195 -20.97 4.67 4.22
C ASP A 195 -21.36 4.49 2.73
N ILE A 196 -21.59 3.26 2.26
CA ILE A 196 -22.16 2.98 0.91
C ILE A 196 -23.58 3.54 0.80
N ALA A 197 -24.46 3.20 1.75
CA ALA A 197 -25.86 3.62 1.75
C ALA A 197 -26.01 5.15 1.75
N LEU A 198 -25.14 5.87 2.48
CA LEU A 198 -25.11 7.33 2.46
C LEU A 198 -24.88 7.89 1.05
N PHE A 199 -23.92 7.35 0.31
CA PHE A 199 -23.62 7.84 -1.03
C PHE A 199 -24.63 7.35 -2.08
N GLN A 200 -25.27 6.19 -1.88
CA GLN A 200 -26.40 5.76 -2.72
C GLN A 200 -27.60 6.71 -2.59
N ASP A 201 -27.93 7.11 -1.35
CA ASP A 201 -28.99 8.07 -1.05
C ASP A 201 -28.71 9.44 -1.71
N ILE A 202 -27.50 9.97 -1.51
CA ILE A 202 -27.07 11.24 -2.13
C ILE A 202 -27.06 11.14 -3.67
N ALA A 203 -26.70 9.98 -4.22
CA ALA A 203 -26.65 9.77 -5.66
C ALA A 203 -28.03 9.68 -6.33
N GLY A 204 -29.11 9.56 -5.55
CA GLY A 204 -30.45 9.22 -6.04
C GLY A 204 -30.54 7.78 -6.56
N GLU A 205 -29.57 6.94 -6.17
CA GLU A 205 -29.46 5.52 -6.54
C GLU A 205 -29.94 4.60 -5.41
N ALA A 206 -30.49 5.17 -4.32
CA ALA A 206 -31.05 4.41 -3.22
C ALA A 206 -32.40 3.78 -3.62
N GLU A 207 -32.40 2.46 -3.81
CA GLU A 207 -33.62 1.68 -3.62
C GLU A 207 -33.87 1.54 -2.11
N PRO A 208 -35.07 1.88 -1.61
CA PRO A 208 -35.38 1.69 -0.21
C PRO A 208 -35.29 0.20 0.14
N ASP A 209 -34.49 -0.11 1.17
CA ASP A 209 -34.30 -1.44 1.80
C ASP A 209 -33.49 -2.50 1.03
N VAL A 210 -32.78 -2.16 -0.05
CA VAL A 210 -31.85 -3.09 -0.71
C VAL A 210 -30.42 -2.80 -0.26
N VAL A 211 -29.89 -3.65 0.62
CA VAL A 211 -28.45 -3.67 0.89
C VAL A 211 -27.78 -4.25 -0.35
N ALA A 212 -26.86 -3.50 -0.98
CA ALA A 212 -26.07 -4.03 -2.09
C ALA A 212 -25.41 -5.33 -1.64
N GLU A 213 -25.80 -6.46 -2.23
CA GLU A 213 -25.27 -7.77 -1.87
C GLU A 213 -23.95 -8.04 -2.60
N GLN A 214 -23.76 -7.41 -3.76
CA GLN A 214 -22.61 -7.61 -4.62
C GLN A 214 -21.91 -6.29 -4.93
N ALA A 215 -20.60 -6.37 -5.13
CA ALA A 215 -19.79 -5.23 -5.56
C ALA A 215 -20.24 -4.67 -6.91
N THR A 216 -20.90 -5.49 -7.73
CA THR A 216 -21.45 -5.13 -9.04
C THR A 216 -22.56 -4.11 -8.99
N ASP A 217 -23.31 -4.10 -7.89
CA ASP A 217 -24.54 -3.33 -7.73
C ASP A 217 -24.23 -1.88 -7.32
N VAL A 218 -22.98 -1.62 -6.92
CA VAL A 218 -22.53 -0.28 -6.51
C VAL A 218 -21.78 0.40 -7.65
N SER A 219 -22.28 1.57 -8.06
CA SER A 219 -21.65 2.42 -9.07
C SER A 219 -20.28 2.93 -8.61
N TRP A 220 -19.35 3.10 -9.57
CA TRP A 220 -18.04 3.70 -9.33
C TRP A 220 -18.10 5.08 -8.68
N ARG A 221 -19.15 5.86 -8.99
CA ARG A 221 -19.40 7.19 -8.42
C ARG A 221 -19.72 7.14 -6.92
N VAL A 222 -20.26 6.02 -6.45
CA VAL A 222 -20.68 5.81 -5.06
C VAL A 222 -19.57 5.13 -4.27
N ILE A 223 -19.01 4.03 -4.79
CA ILE A 223 -18.08 3.19 -4.03
C ILE A 223 -16.76 3.91 -3.71
N VAL A 224 -16.24 4.70 -4.64
CA VAL A 224 -14.96 5.40 -4.47
C VAL A 224 -15.00 6.40 -3.30
N PRO A 225 -15.93 7.37 -3.24
CA PRO A 225 -15.99 8.29 -2.11
C PRO A 225 -16.42 7.59 -0.80
N ALA A 226 -17.30 6.58 -0.87
CA ALA A 226 -17.70 5.80 0.31
C ALA A 226 -16.51 5.06 0.94
N PHE A 227 -15.67 4.44 0.10
CA PHE A 227 -14.43 3.77 0.52
C PHE A 227 -13.47 4.76 1.16
N MET A 228 -13.21 5.92 0.54
CA MET A 228 -12.33 6.93 1.11
C MET A 228 -12.76 7.37 2.52
N ILE A 229 -14.06 7.64 2.72
CA ILE A 229 -14.57 8.03 4.04
C ILE A 229 -14.45 6.88 5.05
N SER A 230 -14.74 5.65 4.62
CA SER A 230 -14.57 4.45 5.46
C SER A 230 -13.13 4.28 5.91
N GLU A 231 -12.17 4.41 4.99
CA GLU A 231 -10.75 4.27 5.26
C GLU A 231 -10.22 5.38 6.17
N LEU A 232 -10.61 6.63 5.90
CA LEU A 232 -10.28 7.76 6.76
C LEU A 232 -10.77 7.52 8.19
N ARG A 233 -12.04 7.15 8.36
CA ARG A 233 -12.63 6.87 9.67
C ARG A 233 -11.87 5.76 10.41
N ARG A 234 -11.56 4.65 9.74
CA ARG A 234 -10.80 3.53 10.32
C ARG A 234 -9.40 3.99 10.72
N ALA A 235 -8.71 4.71 9.85
CA ALA A 235 -7.36 5.22 10.11
C ALA A 235 -7.32 6.18 11.31
N PHE A 236 -8.27 7.12 11.40
CA PHE A 236 -8.37 8.03 12.54
C PHE A 236 -8.74 7.32 13.84
N THR A 237 -9.61 6.29 13.77
CA THR A 237 -9.96 5.49 14.96
C THR A 237 -8.72 4.75 15.49
N ILE A 238 -7.97 4.09 14.61
CA ILE A 238 -6.72 3.42 14.97
C ILE A 238 -5.70 4.44 15.50
N GLY A 239 -5.51 5.55 14.81
CA GLY A 239 -4.62 6.63 15.23
C GLY A 239 -4.97 7.15 16.62
N PHE A 240 -6.25 7.38 16.91
CA PHE A 240 -6.71 7.81 18.23
C PHE A 240 -6.37 6.78 19.32
N LEU A 241 -6.62 5.49 19.06
CA LEU A 241 -6.27 4.41 20.00
C LEU A 241 -4.76 4.34 20.26
N LEU A 242 -3.93 4.59 19.24
CA LEU A 242 -2.48 4.69 19.40
C LEU A 242 -2.05 5.90 20.24
N TYR A 243 -2.80 7.00 20.20
CA TYR A 243 -2.50 8.22 20.97
C TYR A 243 -2.72 8.05 22.48
N LEU A 244 -3.73 7.26 22.88
CA LEU A 244 -4.14 7.11 24.28
C LEU A 244 -3.01 6.76 25.27
N PRO A 245 -2.17 5.73 25.04
CA PRO A 245 -1.09 5.41 25.99
C PRO A 245 -0.05 6.54 26.10
N PHE A 246 0.25 7.24 25.01
CA PHE A 246 1.23 8.34 25.02
C PHE A 246 0.70 9.58 25.74
N ILE A 247 -0.59 9.89 25.58
CA ILE A 247 -1.24 10.97 26.34
C ILE A 247 -1.21 10.67 27.84
N ALA A 248 -1.43 9.41 28.24
CA ALA A 248 -1.34 9.02 29.64
C ALA A 248 0.07 9.26 30.21
N ILE A 249 1.12 8.90 29.46
CA ILE A 249 2.52 9.18 29.86
C ILE A 249 2.76 10.68 30.03
N ASP A 250 2.28 11.51 29.09
CA ASP A 250 2.41 12.97 29.19
C ASP A 250 1.73 13.53 30.45
N LEU A 251 0.50 13.09 30.71
CA LEU A 251 -0.28 13.56 31.86
C LEU A 251 0.38 13.18 33.19
N ILE A 252 0.91 11.95 33.28
CA ILE A 252 1.64 11.48 34.46
C ILE A 252 2.90 12.31 34.66
N VAL A 253 3.74 12.47 33.63
CA VAL A 253 4.99 13.24 33.73
C VAL A 253 4.72 14.71 34.09
N ALA A 254 3.70 15.32 33.49
CA ALA A 254 3.29 16.69 33.81
C ALA A 254 2.89 16.82 35.28
N SER A 255 2.09 15.89 35.82
CA SER A 255 1.68 15.93 37.23
C SER A 255 2.85 15.83 38.20
N VAL A 256 3.87 15.02 37.87
CA VAL A 256 5.08 14.85 38.68
C VAL A 256 5.96 16.10 38.63
N LEU A 257 6.17 16.68 37.44
CA LEU A 257 6.98 17.91 37.27
C LEU A 257 6.33 19.12 37.96
N MET A 258 5.01 19.26 37.85
CA MET A 258 4.26 20.31 38.55
C MET A 258 4.37 20.14 40.07
N SER A 259 4.34 18.90 40.56
CA SER A 259 4.54 18.59 41.99
C SER A 259 5.95 18.88 42.48
N ALA A 260 6.97 18.72 41.61
CA ALA A 260 8.36 19.06 41.91
C ALA A 260 8.66 20.58 41.86
N GLY A 261 7.68 21.41 41.47
CA GLY A 261 7.83 22.87 41.39
C GLY A 261 8.48 23.38 40.10
N MET A 262 8.69 22.52 39.10
CA MET A 262 9.29 22.92 37.81
C MET A 262 8.20 23.37 36.82
N MET A 263 7.65 24.58 37.02
CA MET A 263 6.59 25.12 36.14
C MET A 263 7.09 25.67 34.79
N MET A 264 8.38 25.95 34.64
CA MET A 264 8.92 26.58 33.40
C MET A 264 9.38 25.58 32.33
N LEU A 265 9.49 24.29 32.66
CA LEU A 265 9.91 23.26 31.72
C LEU A 265 8.67 22.65 31.05
N PRO A 266 8.55 22.69 29.71
CA PRO A 266 7.47 21.99 29.01
C PRO A 266 7.52 20.49 29.33
N PRO A 267 6.46 19.90 29.93
CA PRO A 267 6.46 18.49 30.32
C PRO A 267 6.75 17.52 29.17
N VAL A 268 6.40 17.92 27.94
CA VAL A 268 6.59 17.15 26.71
C VAL A 268 8.06 16.81 26.44
N ILE A 269 8.98 17.70 26.79
CA ILE A 269 10.43 17.46 26.58
C ILE A 269 10.91 16.32 27.48
N VAL A 270 10.35 16.23 28.69
CA VAL A 270 10.71 15.19 29.66
C VAL A 270 10.01 13.87 29.34
N SER A 271 8.76 13.89 28.86
CA SER A 271 8.01 12.67 28.55
C SER A 271 8.46 11.99 27.25
N LEU A 272 9.00 12.73 26.28
CA LEU A 272 9.45 12.21 24.98
C LEU A 272 10.37 10.99 25.08
N PRO A 273 11.50 11.01 25.83
CA PRO A 273 12.37 9.83 25.95
C PRO A 273 11.64 8.62 26.54
N PHE A 274 10.75 8.81 27.52
CA PHE A 274 9.96 7.73 28.10
C PHE A 274 8.99 7.12 27.07
N LYS A 275 8.32 7.95 26.26
CA LYS A 275 7.44 7.47 25.19
C LYS A 275 8.18 6.64 24.16
N VAL A 276 9.33 7.12 23.70
CA VAL A 276 10.14 6.43 22.69
C VAL A 276 10.63 5.10 23.23
N ILE A 277 11.14 5.06 24.46
CA ILE A 277 11.57 3.82 25.11
C ILE A 277 10.39 2.85 25.26
N PHE A 278 9.25 3.31 25.77
CA PHE A 278 8.05 2.50 25.89
C PHE A 278 7.63 1.88 24.54
N PHE A 279 7.60 2.70 23.48
CA PHE A 279 7.21 2.24 22.15
C PHE A 279 8.18 1.22 21.54
N VAL A 280 9.49 1.39 21.75
CA VAL A 280 10.50 0.43 21.31
C VAL A 280 10.45 -0.86 22.14
N LEU A 281 10.23 -0.76 23.45
CA LEU A 281 10.15 -1.93 24.34
C LEU A 281 8.97 -2.86 24.04
N ILE A 282 7.87 -2.32 23.53
CA ILE A 282 6.70 -3.11 23.12
C ILE A 282 6.79 -3.60 21.67
N ASP A 283 7.91 -3.38 20.98
CA ASP A 283 8.05 -3.63 19.54
C ASP A 283 6.91 -2.97 18.72
N GLY A 284 6.61 -1.71 19.02
CA GLY A 284 5.41 -1.04 18.52
C GLY A 284 5.31 -0.96 16.99
N TRP A 285 6.45 -0.89 16.28
CA TRP A 285 6.47 -0.96 14.81
C TRP A 285 6.00 -2.31 14.28
N TYR A 286 6.42 -3.42 14.90
CA TYR A 286 6.04 -4.77 14.50
C TYR A 286 4.56 -5.00 14.77
N MET A 287 4.08 -4.63 15.97
CA MET A 287 2.67 -4.76 16.33
C MET A 287 1.76 -3.91 15.43
N LEU A 288 2.19 -2.68 15.11
CA LEU A 288 1.42 -1.81 14.22
C LEU A 288 1.34 -2.36 12.80
N ALA A 289 2.48 -2.77 12.24
CA ALA A 289 2.53 -3.37 10.91
C ALA A 289 1.61 -4.61 10.81
N GLY A 290 1.74 -5.53 11.78
CA GLY A 290 0.94 -6.75 11.83
C GLY A 290 -0.56 -6.48 11.96
N SER A 291 -0.96 -5.60 12.88
CA SER A 291 -2.39 -5.28 13.10
C SER A 291 -3.02 -4.57 11.91
N LEU A 292 -2.30 -3.67 11.24
CA LEU A 292 -2.80 -2.98 10.05
C LEU A 292 -2.97 -3.96 8.88
N MET A 293 -2.03 -4.88 8.66
CA MET A 293 -2.18 -5.89 7.61
C MET A 293 -3.35 -6.84 7.90
N GLN A 294 -3.48 -7.31 9.15
CA GLN A 294 -4.60 -8.15 9.59
C GLN A 294 -5.96 -7.47 9.40
N SER A 295 -6.01 -6.13 9.54
CA SER A 295 -7.24 -5.36 9.35
C SER A 295 -7.80 -5.37 7.92
N TYR A 296 -7.01 -5.82 6.94
CA TYR A 296 -7.45 -6.05 5.57
C TYR A 296 -7.63 -7.54 5.27
N THR A 297 -6.79 -8.42 5.82
CA THR A 297 -6.84 -9.86 5.53
C THR A 297 -7.90 -10.62 6.29
N ALA A 298 -8.36 -10.14 7.45
CA ALA A 298 -9.41 -10.79 8.25
C ALA A 298 -10.73 -10.94 7.48
N VAL A 299 -10.91 -10.22 6.37
CA VAL A 299 -12.08 -10.34 5.49
C VAL A 299 -11.82 -11.25 4.27
N ALA A 300 -10.57 -11.51 3.93
CA ALA A 300 -10.18 -12.40 2.83
C ALA A 300 -10.07 -13.89 3.23
N GLY A 301 -10.08 -14.20 4.54
CA GLY A 301 -9.98 -15.56 5.07
C GLY A 301 -11.31 -16.25 5.41
N GLY A 302 -12.44 -15.68 5.01
CA GLY A 302 -13.77 -16.25 5.20
C GLY A 302 -14.27 -16.95 3.95
N GLY A 303 -13.66 -18.09 3.62
CA GLY A 303 -14.11 -19.04 2.61
C GLY A 303 -13.88 -20.47 3.08
#